data_AF-X0YF90-F1
#
_entry.id   AF-X0YF90-F1
#
_cell.length_a   1.000
_cell.length_b   1.000
_cell.length_c   1.000
_cell.angle_alpha   90.00
_cell.angle_beta   90.00
_cell.angle_gamma   90.00
#
_symmetry.space_group_name_H-M   'P 1'
#
loop_
_entity.id
_entity.type
_entity.pdbx_description
1 polymer ?
#
loop_
_entity_poly.entity_id
_entity_poly.type
_entity_poly.pdbx_seq_one_letter_code
_entity_poly.pdbx_strand_id
1 'polypeptide(L)'
;IENVEYIPTSSEIEALILESKMIKNNSPYYNTQSKDDKSYPYIKITLERDFPQILFYRKINRKIKEGKALYFGPFVDTNATRVVIKLLRQIFKIRGCRKKDLKNTKICLDYQIGLCSAPCANMINRTDYRRRIREICLFLEGKQKRLLNGLYREMKEASHNLNFEKAAKVRDRIKSIEAILEGQEINLYRKNSKNDYLLKKIEEVEEDEIRKGQKAVNDLKDKLNLKKLPERIEAFDISNIQG
;
A
#
# COMPACT_ATOMS: atom_id res chain seq x y z
N ILE A 1 26.48 35.57 24.22
CA ILE A 1 25.32 35.24 23.34
C ILE A 1 24.18 36.10 23.84
N GLU A 2 23.75 37.09 23.07
CA GLU A 2 22.74 38.06 23.54
C GLU A 2 21.33 37.76 23.03
N ASN A 3 21.17 36.90 22.01
CA ASN A 3 19.88 36.45 21.50
C ASN A 3 19.95 35.02 20.94
N VAL A 4 18.88 34.24 21.15
CA VAL A 4 18.70 32.88 20.62
C VAL A 4 17.36 32.82 19.89
N GLU A 5 17.39 32.43 18.62
CA GLU A 5 16.18 32.18 17.82
C GLU A 5 15.82 30.70 17.83
N TYR A 6 14.51 30.39 17.82
CA TYR A 6 14.01 29.02 17.74
C TYR A 6 12.80 28.93 16.81
N ILE A 7 12.58 27.74 16.24
CA ILE A 7 11.43 27.46 15.39
C ILE A 7 10.60 26.35 16.03
N PRO A 8 9.32 26.59 16.37
CA PRO A 8 8.48 25.56 16.95
C PRO A 8 8.18 24.46 15.90
N THR A 9 8.19 23.20 16.35
CA THR A 9 7.84 22.03 15.55
C THR A 9 6.83 21.16 16.29
N SER A 10 6.07 20.35 15.56
CA SER A 10 5.00 19.52 16.14
C SER A 10 5.49 18.24 16.83
N SER A 11 6.77 17.88 16.63
CA SER A 11 7.39 16.68 17.20
C SER A 11 8.92 16.75 17.11
N GLU A 12 9.61 15.96 17.93
CA GLU A 12 11.07 15.78 17.86
C GLU A 12 11.54 15.33 16.47
N ILE A 13 10.78 14.44 15.82
CA ILE A 13 11.07 13.98 14.46
C ILE A 13 11.02 15.15 13.46
N GLU A 14 10.03 16.04 13.59
CA GLU A 14 9.94 17.22 12.75
C GLU A 14 11.10 18.19 13.00
N ALA A 15 11.53 18.34 14.26
CA ALA A 15 12.72 19.10 14.63
C ALA A 15 13.97 18.54 13.93
N LEU A 16 14.21 17.22 14.00
CA LEU A 16 15.34 16.55 13.33
C LEU A 16 15.31 16.76 11.81
N ILE A 17 14.12 16.64 11.19
CA ILE A 17 13.97 16.87 9.75
C ILE A 17 14.27 18.31 9.37
N LEU A 18 13.75 19.26 10.16
CA LEU A 18 13.96 20.69 9.94
C LEU A 18 15.44 21.06 10.10
N GLU A 19 16.08 20.57 11.16
CA GLU A 19 17.49 20.77 11.45
C GLU A 19 18.36 20.25 10.29
N SER A 20 18.17 19.00 9.86
CA SER A 20 18.91 18.43 8.72
C SER A 20 18.75 19.28 7.45
N LYS A 21 17.57 19.84 7.22
CA LYS A 21 17.31 20.73 6.08
C LYS A 21 18.07 22.05 6.23
N MET A 22 18.08 22.65 7.42
CA MET A 22 18.81 23.89 7.70
C MET A 22 20.33 23.71 7.57
N ILE A 23 20.88 22.61 8.11
CA ILE A 23 22.30 22.27 7.97
C ILE A 23 22.68 22.17 6.49
N LYS A 24 21.86 21.53 5.65
CA LYS A 24 22.13 21.41 4.21
C LYS A 24 22.05 22.73 3.47
N ASN A 25 21.04 23.55 3.78
CA ASN A 25 20.86 24.84 3.14
C ASN A 25 21.97 25.84 3.51
N ASN A 26 22.40 25.84 4.77
CA ASN A 26 23.32 26.85 5.31
C ASN A 26 24.78 26.36 5.36
N SER A 27 25.01 25.05 5.28
CA SER A 27 26.33 24.40 5.33
C SER A 27 27.29 24.98 6.38
N PRO A 28 26.87 25.05 7.66
CA PRO A 28 27.64 25.69 8.73
C PRO A 28 29.03 25.05 8.88
N TYR A 29 30.06 25.90 9.00
CA TYR A 29 31.47 25.49 8.96
C TYR A 29 31.80 24.36 9.95
N TYR A 30 31.33 24.46 11.20
CA TYR A 30 31.67 23.51 12.27
C TYR A 30 30.82 22.24 12.31
N ASN A 31 29.74 22.14 11.53
CA ASN A 31 28.86 20.97 11.63
C ASN A 31 29.48 19.76 10.93
N THR A 32 29.71 18.64 11.60
CA THR A 32 30.30 17.44 10.96
C THR A 32 29.25 16.44 10.52
N GLN A 33 28.11 16.41 11.22
CA GLN A 33 26.97 15.54 10.92
C GLN A 33 26.04 16.15 9.88
N SER A 34 25.18 15.35 9.23
CA SER A 34 24.12 15.82 8.32
C SER A 34 24.57 16.71 7.14
N LYS A 35 25.88 16.85 6.90
CA LYS A 35 26.50 17.49 5.73
C LYS A 35 26.53 16.58 4.51
N ASP A 36 26.26 15.27 4.67
CA ASP A 36 26.19 14.36 3.54
C ASP A 36 24.93 14.59 2.68
N ASP A 37 24.99 14.21 1.41
CA ASP A 37 23.86 14.33 0.48
C ASP A 37 22.71 13.34 0.78
N LYS A 38 22.79 12.56 1.87
CA LYS A 38 21.76 11.56 2.14
C LYS A 38 20.51 12.26 2.68
N SER A 39 19.48 12.31 1.84
CA SER A 39 18.14 12.72 2.27
C SER A 39 17.47 11.61 3.07
N TYR A 40 16.58 12.01 3.98
CA TYR A 40 15.69 11.08 4.66
C TYR A 40 14.90 10.23 3.65
N PRO A 41 14.82 8.91 3.85
CA PRO A 41 14.10 8.03 2.95
C PRO A 41 12.59 8.23 2.99
N TYR A 42 11.96 7.78 1.91
CA TYR A 42 10.53 7.70 1.71
C TYR A 42 10.19 6.29 1.23
N ILE A 43 8.95 5.89 1.49
CA ILE A 43 8.32 4.75 0.83
C ILE A 43 7.58 5.29 -0.40
N LYS A 44 7.99 4.82 -1.58
CA LYS A 44 7.37 5.20 -2.86
C LYS A 44 6.45 4.09 -3.35
N ILE A 45 5.21 4.42 -3.71
CA ILE A 45 4.28 3.52 -4.40
C ILE A 45 4.05 3.98 -5.84
N THR A 46 4.33 3.14 -6.84
CA THR A 46 4.23 3.51 -8.26
C THR A 46 2.82 3.32 -8.81
N LEU A 47 2.01 4.38 -8.91
CA LEU A 47 0.62 4.29 -9.39
C LEU A 47 0.47 4.28 -10.91
N GLU A 48 1.51 4.66 -11.64
CA GLU A 48 1.55 4.69 -13.11
C GLU A 48 1.41 3.33 -13.81
N ARG A 49 1.34 2.23 -13.05
CA ARG A 49 1.29 0.85 -13.57
C ARG A 49 0.07 0.10 -13.04
N ASP A 50 -0.34 -0.94 -13.77
CA ASP A 50 -1.44 -1.82 -13.36
C ASP A 50 -1.15 -2.58 -12.07
N PHE A 51 0.12 -2.91 -11.86
CA PHE A 51 0.61 -3.58 -10.66
C PHE A 51 1.67 -2.68 -9.99
N PRO A 52 1.24 -1.78 -9.09
CA PRO A 52 2.13 -0.88 -8.37
C PRO A 52 3.22 -1.59 -7.57
N GLN A 53 4.34 -0.91 -7.36
CA GLN A 53 5.48 -1.38 -6.60
C GLN A 53 5.62 -0.57 -5.32
N ILE A 54 6.12 -1.21 -4.26
CA ILE A 54 6.58 -0.52 -3.05
C ILE A 54 8.12 -0.46 -3.07
N LEU A 55 8.67 0.75 -3.02
CA LEU A 55 10.09 0.99 -3.22
C LEU A 55 10.65 1.89 -2.12
N PHE A 56 11.86 1.56 -1.67
CA PHE A 56 12.67 2.48 -0.88
C PHE A 56 13.15 3.62 -1.80
N TYR A 57 12.89 4.86 -1.41
CA TYR A 57 13.23 6.03 -2.21
C TYR A 57 13.98 7.06 -1.37
N ARG A 58 15.11 7.55 -1.88
CA ARG A 58 15.76 8.77 -1.36
C ARG A 58 15.65 9.87 -2.40
N LYS A 59 15.34 11.07 -1.93
CA LYS A 59 15.21 12.23 -2.81
C LYS A 59 16.62 12.67 -3.22
N ILE A 60 16.98 12.46 -4.48
CA ILE A 60 18.20 12.99 -5.10
C ILE A 60 17.72 13.87 -6.26
N ASN A 61 17.76 15.19 -6.09
CA ASN A 61 17.64 16.22 -7.13
C ASN A 61 16.56 16.03 -8.22
N ARG A 62 15.39 15.49 -7.86
CA ARG A 62 14.24 15.38 -8.76
C ARG A 62 12.98 15.90 -8.08
N LYS A 63 12.27 16.82 -8.74
CA LYS A 63 10.88 17.15 -8.40
C LYS A 63 10.08 15.85 -8.43
N ILE A 64 9.26 15.65 -7.39
CA ILE A 64 8.27 14.57 -7.40
C ILE A 64 7.43 14.80 -8.65
N LYS A 65 7.44 13.87 -9.60
CA LYS A 65 6.54 13.95 -10.76
C LYS A 65 5.14 13.71 -10.21
N GLU A 66 4.37 14.79 -10.11
CA GLU A 66 2.99 14.76 -9.62
C GLU A 66 2.17 13.76 -10.44
N GLY A 67 1.25 13.07 -9.78
CA GLY A 67 0.29 12.16 -10.42
C GLY A 67 0.76 10.71 -10.67
N LYS A 68 2.07 10.40 -10.60
CA LYS A 68 2.59 9.07 -10.99
C LYS A 68 2.91 8.10 -9.85
N ALA A 69 3.15 8.64 -8.66
CA ALA A 69 3.51 7.85 -7.49
C ALA A 69 3.11 8.54 -6.19
N LEU A 70 2.84 7.74 -5.17
CA LEU A 70 2.66 8.19 -3.79
C LEU A 70 4.00 8.14 -3.06
N TYR A 71 4.20 9.07 -2.14
CA TYR A 71 5.40 9.15 -1.32
C TYR A 71 5.02 9.31 0.15
N PHE A 72 5.38 8.32 0.97
CA PHE A 72 5.17 8.31 2.41
C PHE A 72 6.49 8.57 3.13
N GLY A 73 6.47 9.35 4.20
CA GLY A 73 7.66 9.86 4.90
C GLY A 73 7.77 11.39 4.84
N PRO A 74 8.97 11.96 5.10
CA PRO A 74 10.25 11.28 5.28
C PRO A 74 10.35 10.47 6.58
N PHE A 75 11.14 9.40 6.56
CA PHE A 75 11.42 8.56 7.73
C PHE A 75 12.82 8.82 8.27
N VAL A 76 12.99 8.91 9.58
CA VAL A 76 14.28 9.19 10.23
C VAL A 76 15.24 8.00 10.17
N ASP A 77 14.74 6.78 10.41
CA ASP A 77 15.53 5.56 10.36
C ASP A 77 15.41 4.85 9.00
N THR A 78 16.55 4.77 8.32
CA THR A 78 16.70 4.05 7.05
C THR A 78 16.52 2.55 7.17
N ASN A 79 17.02 1.93 8.24
CA ASN A 79 16.96 0.50 8.44
C ASN A 79 15.54 0.06 8.80
N ALA A 80 14.89 0.73 9.75
CA ALA A 80 13.47 0.54 10.02
C ALA A 80 12.62 0.71 8.75
N THR A 81 12.87 1.74 7.93
CA THR A 81 12.14 1.93 6.66
C THR A 81 12.25 0.71 5.74
N ARG A 82 13.44 0.11 5.61
CA ARG A 82 13.63 -1.09 4.78
C ARG A 82 12.93 -2.31 5.35
N VAL A 83 12.96 -2.46 6.68
CA VAL A 83 12.26 -3.54 7.39
C VAL A 83 10.75 -3.41 7.16
N VAL A 84 10.17 -2.22 7.34
CA VAL A 84 8.75 -1.93 7.07
C VAL A 84 8.38 -2.28 5.62
N ILE A 85 9.18 -1.87 4.63
CA ILE A 85 8.93 -2.24 3.23
C ILE A 85 8.92 -3.76 3.04
N LYS A 86 9.87 -4.49 3.66
CA LYS A 86 9.92 -5.96 3.57
C LYS A 86 8.68 -6.60 4.19
N LEU A 87 8.26 -6.12 5.36
CA LEU A 87 7.08 -6.60 6.08
C LEU A 87 5.80 -6.34 5.29
N LEU A 88 5.63 -5.13 4.74
CA LEU A 88 4.49 -4.81 3.87
C LEU A 88 4.45 -5.72 2.64
N ARG A 89 5.61 -6.03 2.04
CA ARG A 89 5.67 -7.01 0.94
C ARG A 89 5.29 -8.41 1.40
N GLN A 90 5.71 -8.84 2.60
CA GLN A 90 5.32 -10.14 3.16
C GLN A 90 3.81 -10.25 3.41
N ILE A 91 3.19 -9.20 3.94
CA ILE A 91 1.76 -9.21 4.30
C ILE A 91 0.87 -9.07 3.07
N PHE A 92 1.17 -8.10 2.21
CA PHE A 92 0.32 -7.75 1.08
C PHE A 92 0.75 -8.43 -0.24
N LYS A 93 1.87 -9.15 -0.23
CA LYS A 93 2.43 -9.85 -1.41
C LYS A 93 2.60 -8.93 -2.61
N ILE A 94 3.23 -7.77 -2.38
CA ILE A 94 3.48 -6.73 -3.39
C ILE A 94 4.87 -6.91 -4.01
N ARG A 95 4.94 -6.61 -5.31
CA ARG A 95 6.13 -6.86 -6.11
C ARG A 95 7.25 -5.88 -5.75
N GLY A 96 8.47 -6.38 -5.68
CA GLY A 96 9.70 -5.56 -5.61
C GLY A 96 10.51 -5.53 -6.92
N CYS A 97 10.17 -6.40 -7.88
CA CYS A 97 10.97 -6.60 -9.10
C CYS A 97 10.96 -5.39 -10.05
N ARG A 98 12.12 -4.97 -10.55
CA ARG A 98 12.27 -3.73 -11.36
C ARG A 98 11.64 -3.79 -12.77
N LYS A 99 11.25 -4.97 -13.26
CA LYS A 99 10.72 -5.18 -14.61
C LYS A 99 9.52 -4.26 -14.91
N LYS A 100 9.51 -3.61 -16.08
CA LYS A 100 8.36 -2.76 -16.47
C LYS A 100 7.24 -3.63 -17.02
N ASP A 101 7.57 -4.45 -18.00
CA ASP A 101 6.65 -5.40 -18.61
C ASP A 101 6.61 -6.70 -17.82
N LEU A 102 5.39 -7.15 -17.56
CA LEU A 102 5.09 -8.35 -16.79
C LEU A 102 4.71 -9.55 -17.66
N LYS A 103 4.52 -9.33 -18.98
CA LYS A 103 4.12 -10.38 -19.92
C LYS A 103 5.19 -11.48 -20.01
N ASN A 104 4.74 -12.74 -20.12
CA ASN A 104 5.56 -13.93 -20.37
C ASN A 104 6.80 -14.08 -19.49
N THR A 105 6.72 -13.67 -18.23
CA THR A 105 7.85 -13.72 -17.32
C THR A 105 7.76 -14.93 -16.41
N LYS A 106 8.83 -15.74 -16.37
CA LYS A 106 8.96 -16.84 -15.40
C LYS A 106 8.75 -16.37 -13.97
N ILE A 107 8.12 -17.22 -13.17
CA ILE A 107 7.92 -17.01 -11.74
C ILE A 107 9.27 -16.77 -11.07
N CYS A 108 9.36 -15.71 -10.26
CA CYS A 108 10.59 -15.31 -9.60
C CYS A 108 10.64 -15.76 -8.13
N LEU A 109 11.84 -15.65 -7.55
CA LEU A 109 12.07 -15.96 -6.14
C LEU A 109 11.10 -15.25 -5.20
N ASP A 110 10.82 -13.95 -5.42
CA ASP A 110 9.88 -13.18 -4.59
C ASP A 110 8.51 -13.87 -4.46
N TYR A 111 8.03 -14.57 -5.49
CA TYR A 111 6.79 -15.35 -5.36
C TYR A 111 7.02 -16.62 -4.55
N GLN A 112 8.08 -17.36 -4.86
CA GLN A 112 8.41 -18.62 -4.19
C GLN A 112 8.60 -18.47 -2.68
N ILE A 113 9.20 -17.36 -2.23
CA ILE A 113 9.36 -17.03 -0.81
C ILE A 113 8.19 -16.23 -0.22
N GLY A 114 7.08 -16.09 -0.96
CA GLY A 114 5.86 -15.46 -0.48
C GLY A 114 5.95 -13.95 -0.25
N LEU A 115 6.75 -13.20 -1.03
CA LEU A 115 6.78 -11.74 -1.04
C LEU A 115 5.90 -11.12 -2.13
N CYS A 116 5.52 -11.88 -3.15
CA CYS A 116 4.78 -11.37 -4.29
C CYS A 116 3.64 -12.31 -4.68
N SER A 117 2.55 -11.77 -5.18
CA SER A 117 1.38 -12.49 -5.71
C SER A 117 1.51 -12.87 -7.20
N ALA A 118 2.73 -12.88 -7.73
CA ALA A 118 3.06 -13.15 -9.14
C ALA A 118 2.08 -12.57 -10.19
N PRO A 119 1.88 -11.24 -10.25
CA PRO A 119 1.09 -10.63 -11.32
C PRO A 119 1.72 -10.86 -12.72
N CYS A 120 3.00 -11.22 -12.78
CA CYS A 120 3.69 -11.58 -14.01
C CYS A 120 3.28 -12.94 -14.61
N ALA A 121 2.64 -13.79 -13.81
CA ALA A 121 2.13 -15.09 -14.21
C ALA A 121 0.60 -15.14 -14.14
N ASN A 122 -0.08 -13.97 -14.13
CA ASN A 122 -1.53 -13.84 -14.02
C ASN A 122 -2.17 -14.53 -12.79
N MET A 123 -1.38 -14.76 -11.73
CA MET A 123 -1.85 -15.41 -10.49
C MET A 123 -2.70 -14.48 -9.60
N ILE A 124 -2.80 -13.21 -9.95
CA ILE A 124 -3.64 -12.22 -9.28
C ILE A 124 -4.17 -11.24 -10.32
N ASN A 125 -5.45 -10.90 -10.20
CA ASN A 125 -6.06 -9.90 -11.06
C ASN A 125 -5.67 -8.47 -10.62
N ARG A 126 -5.98 -7.51 -11.47
CA ARG A 126 -5.64 -6.09 -11.25
C ARG A 126 -6.40 -5.49 -10.07
N THR A 127 -7.66 -5.87 -9.87
CA THR A 127 -8.56 -5.29 -8.86
C THR A 127 -8.15 -5.70 -7.44
N ASP A 128 -7.90 -6.98 -7.21
CA ASP A 128 -7.40 -7.52 -5.95
C ASP A 128 -6.01 -6.96 -5.62
N TYR A 129 -5.14 -6.87 -6.61
CA TYR A 129 -3.82 -6.28 -6.40
C TYR A 129 -3.93 -4.81 -5.97
N ARG A 130 -4.80 -4.04 -6.63
CA ARG A 130 -5.07 -2.65 -6.27
C ARG A 130 -5.67 -2.52 -4.87
N ARG A 131 -6.59 -3.40 -4.48
CA ARG A 131 -7.12 -3.43 -3.10
C ARG A 131 -5.99 -3.56 -2.09
N ARG A 132 -5.01 -4.44 -2.31
CA ARG A 132 -3.84 -4.57 -1.42
C ARG A 132 -2.97 -3.32 -1.39
N ILE A 133 -2.82 -2.60 -2.51
CA ILE A 133 -2.13 -1.31 -2.54
C ILE A 133 -2.89 -0.26 -1.71
N ARG A 134 -4.23 -0.25 -1.76
CA ARG A 134 -5.06 0.64 -0.94
C ARG A 134 -4.88 0.37 0.54
N GLU A 135 -4.89 -0.89 0.93
CA GLU A 135 -4.65 -1.30 2.32
C GLU A 135 -3.27 -0.85 2.83
N ILE A 136 -2.23 -0.95 2.00
CA ILE A 136 -0.89 -0.40 2.32
C ILE A 136 -0.96 1.12 2.49
N CYS A 137 -1.71 1.82 1.64
CA CYS A 137 -1.86 3.27 1.76
C CYS A 137 -2.53 3.63 3.09
N LEU A 138 -3.63 2.95 3.45
CA LEU A 138 -4.29 3.15 4.75
C LEU A 138 -3.34 2.89 5.91
N PHE A 139 -2.52 1.84 5.83
CA PHE A 139 -1.51 1.55 6.84
C PHE A 139 -0.51 2.71 6.97
N LEU A 140 0.09 3.15 5.85
CA LEU A 140 1.11 4.20 5.83
C LEU A 140 0.56 5.61 6.13
N GLU A 141 -0.75 5.82 5.99
CA GLU A 141 -1.44 7.07 6.36
C GLU A 141 -1.76 7.17 7.87
N GLY A 142 -1.50 6.13 8.65
CA GLY A 142 -1.92 6.09 10.05
C GLY A 142 -3.40 5.75 10.25
N LYS A 143 -4.07 5.20 9.22
CA LYS A 143 -5.47 4.76 9.29
C LYS A 143 -5.57 3.27 9.63
N GLN A 144 -4.69 2.77 10.51
CA GLN A 144 -4.56 1.33 10.76
C GLN A 144 -5.81 0.74 11.44
N LYS A 145 -6.49 1.51 12.30
CA LYS A 145 -7.79 1.10 12.87
C LYS A 145 -8.84 0.82 11.78
N ARG A 146 -8.93 1.69 10.76
CA ARG A 146 -9.85 1.51 9.61
C ARG A 146 -9.48 0.26 8.81
N LEU A 147 -8.19 0.05 8.56
CA LEU A 147 -7.69 -1.14 7.88
C LEU A 147 -8.04 -2.43 8.64
N LEU A 148 -7.70 -2.50 9.93
CA LEU A 148 -7.95 -3.67 10.77
C LEU A 148 -9.45 -3.98 10.85
N ASN A 149 -10.31 -2.97 11.05
CA ASN A 149 -11.76 -3.18 11.07
C ASN A 149 -12.28 -3.81 9.76
N GLY A 150 -11.76 -3.36 8.62
CA GLY A 150 -12.09 -3.95 7.31
C GLY A 150 -11.69 -5.43 7.20
N LEU A 151 -10.47 -5.76 7.64
CA LEU A 151 -9.96 -7.14 7.64
C LEU A 151 -10.71 -8.04 8.62
N TYR A 152 -11.05 -7.54 9.81
CA TYR A 152 -11.86 -8.27 10.79
C TYR A 152 -13.24 -8.61 10.23
N ARG A 153 -13.86 -7.68 9.49
CA ARG A 153 -15.13 -7.93 8.80
C ARG A 153 -14.97 -8.99 7.71
N GLU A 154 -13.96 -8.86 6.84
CA GLU A 154 -13.69 -9.84 5.78
C GLU A 154 -13.46 -11.25 6.35
N MET A 155 -12.71 -11.36 7.46
CA MET A 155 -12.46 -12.62 8.14
C MET A 155 -13.75 -13.25 8.68
N LYS A 156 -14.61 -12.45 9.33
CA LYS A 156 -15.90 -12.91 9.88
C LYS A 156 -16.85 -13.36 8.77
N GLU A 157 -16.95 -12.60 7.67
CA GLU A 157 -17.75 -12.97 6.50
C GLU A 157 -17.26 -14.27 5.87
N ALA A 158 -15.94 -14.43 5.70
CA ALA A 158 -15.36 -15.68 5.19
C ALA A 158 -15.68 -16.87 6.11
N SER A 159 -15.60 -16.69 7.42
CA SER A 159 -15.97 -17.72 8.40
C SER A 159 -17.45 -18.07 8.36
N HIS A 160 -18.33 -17.08 8.22
CA HIS A 160 -19.77 -17.29 8.12
C HIS A 160 -20.15 -18.09 6.87
N ASN A 161 -19.47 -17.80 5.76
CA ASN A 161 -19.62 -18.51 4.49
C ASN A 161 -18.86 -19.86 4.44
N LEU A 162 -18.42 -20.39 5.59
CA LEU A 162 -17.67 -21.65 5.72
C LEU A 162 -16.36 -21.71 4.93
N ASN A 163 -15.82 -20.56 4.52
CA ASN A 163 -14.55 -20.42 3.80
C ASN A 163 -13.38 -20.32 4.78
N PHE A 164 -13.14 -21.38 5.55
CA PHE A 164 -12.17 -21.38 6.65
C PHE A 164 -10.73 -21.09 6.22
N GLU A 165 -10.33 -21.55 5.02
CA GLU A 165 -8.98 -21.27 4.50
C GLU A 165 -8.78 -19.78 4.24
N LYS A 166 -9.79 -19.10 3.68
CA LYS A 166 -9.76 -17.65 3.49
C LYS A 166 -9.76 -16.92 4.83
N ALA A 167 -10.62 -17.33 5.76
CA ALA A 167 -10.68 -16.74 7.10
C ALA A 167 -9.32 -16.85 7.83
N ALA A 168 -8.68 -18.02 7.77
CA ALA A 168 -7.34 -18.23 8.35
C ALA A 168 -6.30 -17.31 7.72
N LYS A 169 -6.26 -17.20 6.38
CA LYS A 169 -5.34 -16.28 5.68
C LYS A 169 -5.54 -14.82 6.10
N VAL A 170 -6.79 -14.36 6.25
CA VAL A 170 -7.08 -12.99 6.69
C VAL A 170 -6.69 -12.79 8.16
N ARG A 171 -6.99 -13.75 9.04
CA ARG A 171 -6.57 -13.75 10.45
C ARG A 171 -5.06 -13.61 10.59
N ASP A 172 -4.29 -14.38 9.83
CA ASP A 172 -2.84 -14.36 9.94
C ASP A 172 -2.25 -13.04 9.40
N ARG A 173 -2.91 -12.41 8.42
CA ARG A 173 -2.59 -11.03 7.99
C ARG A 173 -2.87 -10.01 9.09
N ILE A 174 -4.00 -10.11 9.78
CA ILE A 174 -4.36 -9.23 10.91
C ILE A 174 -3.28 -9.31 11.99
N LYS A 175 -2.94 -10.52 12.44
CA LYS A 175 -1.87 -10.75 13.44
C LYS A 175 -0.54 -10.16 13.00
N SER A 176 -0.19 -10.32 11.72
CA SER A 176 1.05 -9.76 11.18
C SER A 176 1.05 -8.23 11.19
N ILE A 177 -0.10 -7.59 10.94
CA ILE A 177 -0.23 -6.12 11.00
C ILE A 177 -0.15 -5.64 12.45
N GLU A 178 -0.84 -6.30 13.38
CA GLU A 178 -0.82 -5.98 14.81
C GLU A 178 0.59 -6.10 15.39
N ALA A 179 1.31 -7.18 15.07
CA ALA A 179 2.69 -7.37 15.51
C ALA A 179 3.64 -6.26 15.02
N ILE A 180 3.40 -5.70 13.82
CA ILE A 180 4.18 -4.56 13.33
C ILE A 180 3.89 -3.30 14.13
N LEU A 181 2.64 -3.11 14.55
CA LEU A 181 2.21 -1.96 15.36
C LEU A 181 2.69 -2.05 16.80
N GLU A 182 2.78 -3.27 17.36
CA GLU A 182 3.28 -3.52 18.71
C GLU A 182 4.81 -3.48 18.78
N GLY A 183 5.51 -4.07 17.79
CA GLY A 183 6.96 -4.27 17.83
C GLY A 183 7.80 -3.07 17.39
N GLN A 184 7.19 -1.99 16.89
CA GLN A 184 7.91 -0.80 16.47
C GLN A 184 7.09 0.46 16.77
N GLU A 185 7.70 1.44 17.42
CA GLU A 185 7.30 2.85 17.28
C GLU A 185 7.57 3.31 15.83
N ILE A 186 6.90 2.70 14.85
CA ILE A 186 6.87 3.25 13.50
C ILE A 186 6.01 4.49 13.61
N ASN A 187 6.67 5.62 13.82
CA ASN A 187 6.04 6.93 13.73
C ASN A 187 5.63 7.17 12.27
N LEU A 188 4.49 6.60 11.89
CA LEU A 188 3.75 6.82 10.65
C LEU A 188 3.02 8.17 10.72
N TYR A 189 3.67 9.21 11.25
CA TYR A 189 3.08 10.53 11.38
C TYR A 189 3.61 11.44 10.27
N ARG A 190 2.94 11.40 9.12
CA ARG A 190 2.72 12.61 8.30
C ARG A 190 1.60 12.42 7.29
N LYS A 191 0.55 13.22 7.42
CA LYS A 191 -0.42 13.47 6.36
C LYS A 191 0.27 14.30 5.27
N ASN A 192 0.90 13.63 4.31
CA ASN A 192 1.58 14.33 3.22
C ASN A 192 0.50 14.90 2.29
N SER A 193 0.22 16.20 2.38
CA SER A 193 -0.86 16.89 1.63
C SER A 193 -0.81 16.63 0.11
N LYS A 194 0.39 16.32 -0.42
CA LYS A 194 0.59 15.95 -1.83
C LYS A 194 0.02 14.59 -2.25
N ASN A 195 -0.21 13.67 -1.31
CA ASN A 195 -0.84 12.38 -1.61
C ASN A 195 -2.38 12.48 -1.62
N ASP A 196 -2.96 13.52 -1.01
CA ASP A 196 -4.41 13.62 -0.75
C ASP A 196 -5.24 13.49 -2.04
N TYR A 197 -4.82 14.17 -3.11
CA TYR A 197 -5.47 14.07 -4.42
C TYR A 197 -5.45 12.64 -4.99
N LEU A 198 -4.30 11.97 -4.94
CA LEU A 198 -4.15 10.62 -5.50
C LEU A 198 -4.87 9.57 -4.66
N LEU A 199 -4.94 9.76 -3.34
CA LEU A 199 -5.66 8.89 -2.43
C LEU A 199 -7.17 9.04 -2.60
N LYS A 200 -7.68 10.27 -2.70
CA LYS A 200 -9.09 10.52 -3.06
C LYS A 200 -9.46 9.88 -4.39
N LYS A 201 -8.62 10.05 -5.42
CA LYS A 201 -8.84 9.41 -6.72
C LYS A 201 -8.85 7.88 -6.64
N ILE A 202 -8.08 7.29 -5.73
CA ILE A 202 -8.09 5.86 -5.46
C ILE A 202 -9.40 5.44 -4.79
N GLU A 203 -9.92 6.22 -3.84
CA GLU A 203 -11.21 5.98 -3.17
C GLU A 203 -12.39 6.15 -4.16
N GLU A 204 -12.39 7.20 -4.99
CA GLU A 204 -13.41 7.46 -6.02
C GLU A 204 -13.51 6.32 -7.05
N VAL A 205 -12.37 5.81 -7.53
CA VAL A 205 -12.34 4.68 -8.47
C VAL A 205 -12.91 3.41 -7.84
N GLU A 206 -12.70 3.19 -6.54
CA GLU A 206 -13.30 2.07 -5.83
C GLU A 206 -14.82 2.20 -5.73
N GLU A 207 -15.32 3.38 -5.35
CA GLU A 207 -16.76 3.64 -5.30
C GLU A 207 -17.43 3.43 -6.66
N ASP A 208 -16.77 3.86 -7.74
CA ASP A 208 -17.24 3.64 -9.11
C ASP A 208 -17.24 2.16 -9.52
N GLU A 209 -16.22 1.38 -9.16
CA GLU A 209 -16.19 -0.07 -9.43
C GLU A 209 -17.28 -0.80 -8.64
N ILE A 210 -17.48 -0.46 -7.35
CA ILE A 210 -18.54 -1.02 -6.51
C ILE A 210 -19.90 -0.69 -7.11
N ARG A 211 -20.12 0.57 -7.51
CA ARG A 211 -21.38 1.03 -8.13
C ARG A 211 -21.66 0.30 -9.44
N LYS A 212 -20.65 0.10 -10.31
CA LYS A 212 -20.79 -0.68 -11.55
C LYS A 212 -21.14 -2.13 -11.27
N GLY A 213 -20.49 -2.75 -10.28
CA GLY A 213 -20.80 -4.11 -9.85
C GLY A 213 -22.25 -4.25 -9.38
N GLN A 214 -22.71 -3.35 -8.50
CA GLN A 214 -24.10 -3.33 -8.03
C GLN A 214 -25.10 -3.12 -9.18
N LYS A 215 -24.80 -2.21 -10.11
CA LYS A 215 -25.64 -1.99 -11.28
C LYS A 215 -25.74 -3.25 -12.15
N ALA A 216 -24.62 -3.95 -12.39
CA ALA A 216 -24.62 -5.19 -13.16
C ALA A 216 -25.47 -6.29 -12.51
N VAL A 217 -25.42 -6.41 -11.18
CA VAL A 217 -26.23 -7.38 -10.41
C VAL A 217 -27.73 -7.03 -10.48
N ASN A 218 -28.08 -5.75 -10.41
CA ASN A 218 -29.45 -5.28 -10.61
C ASN A 218 -29.95 -5.56 -12.04
N ASP A 219 -29.16 -5.22 -13.06
CA ASP A 219 -29.50 -5.47 -14.47
C ASP A 219 -29.71 -6.98 -14.73
N LEU A 220 -28.92 -7.85 -14.09
CA LEU A 220 -29.06 -9.31 -14.16
C LEU A 220 -30.37 -9.78 -13.53
N LYS A 221 -30.72 -9.26 -12.34
CA LYS A 221 -31.99 -9.57 -11.68
C LYS A 221 -33.17 -9.25 -12.60
N ASP A 222 -33.16 -8.08 -13.21
CA ASP A 222 -34.26 -7.62 -14.07
C ASP A 222 -34.34 -8.45 -15.35
N LYS A 223 -33.21 -8.73 -16.01
CA LYS A 223 -33.17 -9.55 -17.23
C LYS A 223 -33.54 -11.01 -17.01
N LEU A 224 -33.17 -11.58 -15.87
CA LEU A 224 -33.47 -12.97 -15.51
C LEU A 224 -34.77 -13.09 -14.70
N ASN A 225 -35.48 -11.97 -14.50
CA ASN A 225 -36.74 -11.88 -13.76
C ASN A 225 -36.68 -12.53 -12.36
N LEU A 226 -35.56 -12.32 -11.66
CA LEU A 226 -35.30 -12.92 -10.36
C LEU A 226 -36.03 -12.15 -9.24
N LYS A 227 -36.68 -12.87 -8.32
CA LYS A 227 -37.32 -12.27 -7.14
C LYS A 227 -36.33 -11.57 -6.20
N LYS A 228 -35.07 -12.01 -6.18
CA LYS A 228 -33.99 -11.48 -5.33
C LYS A 228 -32.74 -11.25 -6.18
N LEU A 229 -31.81 -10.44 -5.66
CA LEU A 229 -30.54 -10.23 -6.33
C LEU A 229 -29.77 -11.54 -6.43
N PRO A 230 -29.12 -11.83 -7.57
CA PRO A 230 -28.30 -13.02 -7.72
C PRO A 230 -27.05 -12.91 -6.82
N GLU A 231 -26.93 -13.82 -5.86
CA GLU A 231 -25.81 -13.86 -4.91
C GLU A 231 -24.69 -14.83 -5.34
N ARG A 232 -25.00 -15.78 -6.22
CA ARG A 232 -24.06 -16.78 -6.74
C ARG A 232 -24.29 -16.96 -8.24
N ILE A 233 -23.20 -16.96 -9.00
CA ILE A 233 -23.20 -17.26 -10.43
C ILE A 233 -22.27 -18.45 -10.63
N GLU A 234 -22.80 -19.55 -11.15
CA GLU A 234 -22.03 -20.72 -11.55
C GLU A 234 -22.04 -20.82 -13.08
N ALA A 235 -20.86 -20.90 -13.66
CA ALA A 235 -20.70 -21.13 -15.09
C ALA A 235 -20.24 -22.58 -15.28
N PHE A 236 -21.05 -23.36 -16.00
CA PHE A 236 -20.68 -24.70 -16.43
C PHE A 236 -20.23 -24.63 -17.88
N ASP A 237 -19.01 -25.12 -18.12
CA ASP A 237 -18.49 -25.27 -19.48
C ASP A 237 -19.16 -26.49 -20.14
N ILE A 238 -20.01 -26.24 -21.14
CA ILE A 238 -20.73 -27.28 -21.88
C ILE A 238 -19.95 -27.80 -23.09
N SER A 239 -18.68 -27.44 -23.25
CA SER A 239 -17.87 -27.78 -24.42
C SER A 239 -17.48 -29.26 -24.55
N ASN A 240 -18.02 -30.19 -23.73
CA ASN A 240 -17.58 -31.60 -23.75
C ASN A 240 -18.65 -32.64 -23.36
N ILE A 241 -19.94 -32.43 -23.69
CA ILE A 241 -21.03 -33.37 -23.35
C ILE A 241 -21.37 -34.33 -24.52
N GLN A 242 -20.38 -34.68 -25.35
CA GLN A 242 -20.48 -35.82 -26.26
C GLN A 242 -19.32 -36.79 -25.97
N GLY A 243 -19.62 -37.78 -25.13
CA GLY A 243 -18.79 -38.93 -24.81
C GLY A 243 -19.67 -40.08 -24.38
#